data_AF-A0A2V8GMS7-F1
#
_entry.id   AF-A0A2V8GMS7-F1
#
_cell.length_a   1.000
_cell.length_b   1.000
_cell.length_c   1.000
_cell.angle_alpha   90.00
_cell.angle_beta   90.00
_cell.angle_gamma   90.00
#
_symmetry.space_group_name_H-M   'P 1'
#
loop_
_entity.id
_entity.type
_entity.pdbx_description
1 polymer ?
#
loop_
_entity_poly.entity_id
_entity_poly.type
_entity_poly.pdbx_seq_one_letter_code
_entity_poly.pdbx_strand_id
1 'polypeptide(L)'
;MNHSNTATRAVVDFIASTTFNDIPSDALTIGRRCIADGVAVMLAGSTTHASEILRAQVREDGSRAEAATVGRDSFQTRAASAALLNATSGHAHDYDDTQLSTAADRIFGLLTHPTIPPLAASMALGERLGVPGRTMVEAFLVGFEVECKIADAIKPTHYKQGFHTSGTIGAFGAMGAAAKLLKLNRDQIAHAVGITASMSGGIRVSFGT
;
A
#
# COMPACT_ATOMS: atom_id res chain seq x y z
N MET A 1 24.75 -18.54 17.55
CA MET A 1 23.46 -17.84 17.72
C MET A 1 22.41 -18.62 16.94
N ASN A 2 21.50 -19.33 17.62
CA ASN A 2 20.44 -20.11 16.99
C ASN A 2 19.64 -19.22 16.03
N HIS A 3 19.56 -19.60 14.76
CA HIS A 3 18.82 -18.90 13.71
C HIS A 3 17.31 -19.09 13.84
N SER A 4 16.76 -18.70 15.01
CA SER A 4 15.33 -18.54 15.21
C SER A 4 14.77 -17.69 14.08
N ASN A 5 13.68 -18.15 13.47
CA ASN A 5 13.01 -17.44 12.38
C ASN A 5 12.51 -16.09 12.90
N THR A 6 13.19 -15.00 12.53
CA THR A 6 12.77 -13.65 12.95
C THR A 6 11.55 -13.23 12.12
N ALA A 7 10.68 -12.40 12.71
CA ALA A 7 9.51 -11.88 12.00
C ALA A 7 9.88 -11.18 10.69
N THR A 8 10.98 -10.40 10.69
CA THR A 8 11.52 -9.76 9.49
C THR A 8 11.91 -10.78 8.42
N ARG A 9 12.57 -11.89 8.78
CA ARG A 9 12.96 -12.93 7.82
C ARG A 9 11.73 -13.57 7.18
N ALA A 10 10.66 -13.80 7.95
CA ALA A 10 9.41 -14.34 7.40
C ALA A 10 8.78 -13.41 6.34
N VAL A 11 8.78 -12.10 6.58
CA VAL A 11 8.30 -11.10 5.60
C VAL A 11 9.19 -11.07 4.36
N VAL A 12 10.52 -11.07 4.54
CA VAL A 12 11.51 -11.08 3.44
C VAL A 12 11.33 -12.31 2.56
N ASP A 13 11.24 -13.49 3.17
CA ASP A 13 11.09 -14.75 2.45
C ASP A 13 9.76 -14.79 1.70
N PHE A 14 8.66 -14.38 2.35
CA PHE A 14 7.34 -14.31 1.70
C PHE A 14 7.36 -13.44 0.44
N ILE A 15 7.88 -12.21 0.52
CA ILE A 15 7.96 -11.31 -0.65
C ILE A 15 8.83 -11.94 -1.75
N ALA A 16 9.98 -12.49 -1.38
CA ALA A 16 10.95 -13.03 -2.33
C ALA A 16 10.44 -14.31 -3.04
N SER A 17 9.74 -15.19 -2.33
CA SER A 17 9.39 -16.52 -2.84
C SER A 17 8.00 -16.65 -3.45
N THR A 18 7.01 -15.90 -2.97
CA THR A 18 5.61 -16.05 -3.43
C THR A 18 5.48 -15.76 -4.91
N THR A 19 4.87 -16.65 -5.68
CA THR A 19 4.58 -16.46 -7.11
C THR A 19 3.08 -16.38 -7.33
N PHE A 20 2.63 -15.90 -8.49
CA PHE A 20 1.19 -15.86 -8.82
C PHE A 20 0.50 -17.22 -8.64
N ASN A 21 1.18 -18.33 -8.88
CA ASN A 21 0.59 -19.67 -8.78
C ASN A 21 0.41 -20.13 -7.34
N ASP A 22 1.09 -19.51 -6.38
CA ASP A 22 0.94 -19.78 -4.96
C ASP A 22 -0.29 -19.08 -4.37
N ILE A 23 -0.88 -18.11 -5.10
CA ILE A 23 -2.00 -17.31 -4.63
C ILE A 23 -3.30 -18.13 -4.78
N PRO A 24 -4.06 -18.35 -3.68
CA PRO A 24 -5.35 -19.02 -3.74
C PRO A 24 -6.35 -18.35 -4.70
N SER A 25 -7.18 -19.14 -5.37
CA SER A 25 -8.13 -18.64 -6.39
C SER A 25 -9.20 -17.69 -5.83
N ASP A 26 -9.60 -17.91 -4.58
CA ASP A 26 -10.49 -17.03 -3.83
C ASP A 26 -9.80 -15.70 -3.50
N ALA A 27 -8.55 -15.72 -3.05
CA ALA A 27 -7.74 -14.51 -2.85
C ALA A 27 -7.57 -13.72 -4.15
N LEU A 28 -7.34 -14.37 -5.29
CA LEU A 28 -7.34 -13.71 -6.61
C LEU A 28 -8.69 -13.07 -6.95
N THR A 29 -9.78 -13.73 -6.58
CA THR A 29 -11.15 -13.23 -6.85
C THR A 29 -11.45 -12.00 -6.01
N ILE A 30 -11.13 -12.04 -4.70
CA ILE A 30 -11.27 -10.89 -3.81
C ILE A 30 -10.30 -9.76 -4.21
N GLY A 31 -9.05 -10.09 -4.51
CA GLY A 31 -8.06 -9.12 -4.96
C GLY A 31 -8.51 -8.29 -6.17
N ARG A 32 -9.17 -8.91 -7.15
CA ARG A 32 -9.75 -8.19 -8.30
C ARG A 32 -10.86 -7.23 -7.88
N ARG A 33 -11.67 -7.58 -6.87
CA ARG A 33 -12.71 -6.69 -6.32
C ARG A 33 -12.08 -5.52 -5.59
N CYS A 34 -11.09 -5.78 -4.74
CA CYS A 34 -10.30 -4.74 -4.06
C CYS A 34 -9.65 -3.80 -5.07
N ILE A 35 -9.06 -4.29 -6.16
CA ILE A 35 -8.49 -3.45 -7.22
C ILE A 35 -9.58 -2.57 -7.87
N ALA A 36 -10.72 -3.15 -8.23
CA ALA A 36 -11.82 -2.42 -8.85
C ALA A 36 -12.39 -1.34 -7.93
N ASP A 37 -12.59 -1.67 -6.66
CA ASP A 37 -13.02 -0.76 -5.60
C ASP A 37 -12.00 0.36 -5.38
N GLY A 38 -10.73 0.00 -5.18
CA GLY A 38 -9.62 0.93 -4.99
C GLY A 38 -9.48 1.94 -6.13
N VAL A 39 -9.60 1.51 -7.39
CA VAL A 39 -9.60 2.43 -8.53
C VAL A 39 -10.84 3.34 -8.52
N ALA A 40 -12.01 2.82 -8.16
CA ALA A 40 -13.24 3.61 -8.09
C ALA A 40 -13.16 4.71 -7.02
N VAL A 41 -12.66 4.41 -5.83
CA VAL A 41 -12.48 5.41 -4.76
C VAL A 41 -11.35 6.39 -5.08
N MET A 42 -10.28 5.96 -5.76
CA MET A 42 -9.26 6.90 -6.30
C MET A 42 -9.87 7.88 -7.30
N LEU A 43 -10.72 7.41 -8.22
CA LEU A 43 -11.42 8.27 -9.17
C LEU A 43 -12.34 9.27 -8.45
N ALA A 44 -13.16 8.80 -7.51
CA ALA A 44 -14.06 9.65 -6.73
C ALA A 44 -13.30 10.67 -5.86
N GLY A 45 -12.20 10.25 -5.24
CA GLY A 45 -11.37 11.12 -4.41
C GLY A 45 -10.48 12.08 -5.19
N SER A 46 -10.27 11.85 -6.49
CA SER A 46 -9.49 12.76 -7.34
C SER A 46 -10.12 14.15 -7.49
N THR A 47 -11.40 14.32 -7.12
CA THR A 47 -12.08 15.63 -7.18
C THR A 47 -12.11 16.36 -5.84
N THR A 48 -11.48 15.84 -4.79
CA THR A 48 -11.45 16.49 -3.47
C THR A 48 -10.43 17.61 -3.41
N HIS A 49 -10.65 18.56 -2.49
CA HIS A 49 -9.73 19.67 -2.27
C HIS A 49 -8.32 19.21 -1.87
N ALA A 50 -8.20 18.17 -1.04
CA ALA A 50 -6.91 17.57 -0.68
C ALA A 50 -6.15 17.05 -1.91
N SER A 51 -6.85 16.35 -2.81
CA SER A 51 -6.28 15.89 -4.08
C SER A 51 -5.89 17.03 -5.01
N GLU A 52 -6.64 18.15 -5.02
CA GLU A 52 -6.31 19.35 -5.80
C GLU A 52 -5.01 20.01 -5.32
N ILE A 53 -4.84 20.18 -4.00
CA ILE A 53 -3.62 20.75 -3.41
C ILE A 53 -2.41 19.90 -3.80
N LEU A 54 -2.50 18.59 -3.58
CA LEU A 54 -1.38 17.69 -3.87
C LEU A 54 -1.10 17.60 -5.37
N ARG A 55 -2.13 17.65 -6.23
CA ARG A 55 -1.97 17.72 -7.68
C ARG A 55 -1.19 18.96 -8.10
N ALA A 56 -1.51 20.13 -7.55
CA ALA A 56 -0.79 21.36 -7.84
C ALA A 56 0.69 21.23 -7.46
N GLN A 57 0.98 20.73 -6.24
CA GLN A 57 2.35 20.48 -5.79
C GLN A 57 3.12 19.53 -6.72
N VAL A 58 2.52 18.38 -7.07
CA VAL A 58 3.18 17.38 -7.94
C VAL A 58 3.43 17.92 -9.36
N ARG A 59 2.63 18.88 -9.84
CA ARG A 59 2.86 19.53 -11.15
C ARG A 59 4.02 20.51 -11.14
N GLU A 60 4.23 21.22 -10.03
CA GLU A 60 5.34 22.17 -9.89
C GLU A 60 6.71 21.49 -9.94
N ASP A 61 6.81 20.24 -9.47
CA ASP A 61 8.05 19.46 -9.45
C ASP A 61 8.66 19.15 -10.84
N GLY A 62 7.97 19.44 -11.95
CA GLY A 62 8.53 19.37 -13.31
C GLY A 62 9.09 18.00 -13.70
N SER A 63 8.44 16.92 -13.24
CA SER A 63 9.08 15.61 -13.12
C SER A 63 8.94 14.70 -14.36
N ARG A 64 9.72 13.60 -14.38
CA ARG A 64 9.73 12.61 -15.47
C ARG A 64 8.37 11.93 -15.63
N ALA A 65 7.91 11.76 -16.87
CA ALA A 65 6.70 10.99 -17.17
C ALA A 65 6.95 9.47 -17.01
N GLU A 66 6.76 8.95 -15.80
CA GLU A 66 6.96 7.53 -15.47
C GLU A 66 5.65 6.78 -15.24
N ALA A 67 4.62 7.45 -14.69
CA ALA A 67 3.31 6.87 -14.44
C ALA A 67 2.21 7.94 -14.43
N ALA A 68 0.98 7.55 -14.76
CA ALA A 68 -0.19 8.43 -14.77
C ALA A 68 -0.87 8.53 -13.40
N THR A 69 -1.41 9.71 -13.12
CA THR A 69 -2.31 9.94 -11.98
C THR A 69 -3.74 9.53 -12.36
N VAL A 70 -4.51 9.00 -11.42
CA VAL A 70 -5.89 8.53 -11.65
C VAL A 70 -6.88 9.70 -11.50
N GLY A 71 -7.85 9.78 -12.41
CA GLY A 71 -8.99 10.68 -12.30
C GLY A 71 -8.78 12.08 -12.86
N ARG A 72 -9.38 13.08 -12.20
CA ARG A 72 -9.51 14.44 -12.71
C ARG A 72 -8.14 15.05 -13.06
N ASP A 73 -8.08 15.73 -14.20
CA ASP A 73 -6.87 16.39 -14.74
C ASP A 73 -5.62 15.50 -14.72
N SER A 74 -5.81 14.22 -15.07
CA SER A 74 -4.74 13.21 -15.15
C SER A 74 -3.54 13.70 -15.97
N PHE A 75 -2.35 13.40 -15.48
CA PHE A 75 -1.08 13.70 -16.11
C PHE A 75 -0.05 12.65 -15.69
N GLN A 76 1.07 12.59 -16.43
CA GLN A 76 2.17 11.72 -16.07
C GLN A 76 3.22 12.45 -15.23
N THR A 77 3.79 11.74 -14.26
CA THR A 77 4.79 12.23 -13.30
C THR A 77 5.65 11.06 -12.83
N ARG A 78 6.59 11.29 -11.91
CA ARG A 78 7.41 10.23 -11.30
C ARG A 78 6.50 9.17 -10.66
N ALA A 79 6.89 7.90 -10.75
CA ALA A 79 6.06 6.82 -10.23
C ALA A 79 5.74 6.99 -8.73
N ALA A 80 6.70 7.46 -7.93
CA ALA A 80 6.48 7.74 -6.52
C ALA A 80 5.47 8.88 -6.28
N SER A 81 5.49 9.93 -7.09
CA SER A 81 4.55 11.05 -6.99
C SER A 81 3.15 10.67 -7.48
N ALA A 82 3.07 9.86 -8.53
CA ALA A 82 1.80 9.30 -9.00
C ALA A 82 1.18 8.38 -7.93
N ALA A 83 1.98 7.50 -7.32
CA ALA A 83 1.53 6.65 -6.21
C ALA A 83 1.05 7.48 -5.01
N LEU A 84 1.77 8.54 -4.64
CA LEU A 84 1.38 9.44 -3.55
C LEU A 84 0.02 10.10 -3.83
N LEU A 85 -0.14 10.73 -5.01
CA LEU A 85 -1.40 11.38 -5.37
C LEU A 85 -2.56 10.38 -5.48
N ASN A 86 -2.34 9.23 -6.12
CA ASN A 86 -3.36 8.19 -6.24
C ASN A 86 -3.76 7.64 -4.86
N ALA A 87 -2.81 7.41 -3.96
CA ALA A 87 -3.11 6.95 -2.60
C ALA A 87 -3.89 8.00 -1.80
N THR A 88 -3.48 9.27 -1.88
CA THR A 88 -4.21 10.38 -1.24
C THR A 88 -5.64 10.48 -1.77
N SER A 89 -5.84 10.39 -3.10
CA SER A 89 -7.18 10.36 -3.67
C SER A 89 -7.96 9.12 -3.24
N GLY A 90 -7.33 7.95 -3.20
CA GLY A 90 -7.97 6.69 -2.80
C GLY A 90 -8.57 6.71 -1.40
N HIS A 91 -7.92 7.41 -0.47
CA HIS A 91 -8.37 7.52 0.93
C HIS A 91 -9.10 8.84 1.24
N ALA A 92 -9.28 9.74 0.25
CA ALA A 92 -9.75 11.11 0.50
C ALA A 92 -11.18 11.20 1.06
N HIS A 93 -12.02 10.20 0.81
CA HIS A 93 -13.41 10.15 1.28
C HIS A 93 -13.62 9.21 2.47
N ASP A 94 -12.56 8.54 2.95
CA ASP A 94 -12.66 7.45 3.94
C ASP A 94 -13.67 6.37 3.52
N TYR A 95 -13.67 6.04 2.22
CA TYR A 95 -14.63 5.13 1.59
C TYR A 95 -13.99 3.85 1.05
N ASP A 96 -12.66 3.74 1.18
CA ASP A 96 -11.89 2.55 0.84
C ASP A 96 -12.07 1.43 1.87
N ASP A 97 -11.72 0.21 1.47
CA ASP A 97 -11.93 -0.99 2.26
C ASP A 97 -11.12 -1.02 3.57
N THR A 98 -11.56 -1.88 4.49
CA THR A 98 -10.91 -2.08 5.78
C THR A 98 -10.65 -3.56 6.04
N GLN A 99 -9.50 -3.84 6.65
CA GLN A 99 -9.23 -5.16 7.20
C GLN A 99 -9.99 -5.32 8.51
N LEU A 100 -10.89 -6.31 8.56
CA LEU A 100 -11.59 -6.70 9.77
C LEU A 100 -10.72 -7.61 10.63
N SER A 101 -10.76 -7.42 11.95
CA SER A 101 -10.12 -8.34 12.89
C SER A 101 -11.09 -9.37 13.44
N THR A 102 -10.61 -10.60 13.60
CA THR A 102 -11.29 -11.63 14.39
C THR A 102 -10.97 -11.52 15.89
N ALA A 103 -10.04 -10.65 16.30
CA ALA A 103 -9.65 -10.47 17.69
C ALA A 103 -10.52 -9.40 18.38
N ALA A 104 -11.08 -9.75 19.54
CA ALA A 104 -12.01 -8.89 20.28
C ALA A 104 -11.36 -7.65 20.91
N ASP A 105 -10.02 -7.58 20.93
CA ASP A 105 -9.26 -6.48 21.55
C ASP A 105 -8.98 -5.31 20.58
N ARG A 106 -9.42 -5.41 19.32
CA ARG A 106 -9.26 -4.38 18.30
C ARG A 106 -10.35 -3.33 18.38
N ILE A 107 -9.94 -2.07 18.31
CA ILE A 107 -10.85 -0.94 18.39
C ILE A 107 -11.73 -0.93 17.14
N PHE A 108 -13.05 -0.88 17.33
CA PHE A 108 -14.07 -0.96 16.28
C PHE A 108 -14.01 -2.23 15.41
N GLY A 109 -13.23 -3.25 15.79
CA GLY A 109 -13.02 -4.45 14.97
C GLY A 109 -12.20 -4.22 13.71
N LEU A 110 -11.53 -3.06 13.57
CA LEU A 110 -10.77 -2.67 12.38
C LEU A 110 -9.26 -2.72 12.64
N LEU A 111 -8.49 -2.96 11.58
CA LEU A 111 -7.03 -2.99 11.64
C LEU A 111 -6.37 -1.91 10.77
N THR A 112 -6.61 -1.92 9.46
CA THR A 112 -5.98 -1.01 8.49
C THR A 112 -6.89 -0.87 7.26
N HIS A 113 -6.51 0.01 6.33
CA HIS A 113 -7.09 0.12 4.99
C HIS A 113 -6.11 -0.49 3.98
N PRO A 114 -6.25 -1.80 3.66
CA PRO A 114 -5.17 -2.58 3.07
C PRO A 114 -5.05 -2.48 1.54
N THR A 115 -6.06 -1.93 0.86
CA THR A 115 -6.03 -1.87 -0.61
C THR A 115 -5.19 -0.70 -1.13
N ILE A 116 -5.45 0.52 -0.64
CA ILE A 116 -4.95 1.73 -1.27
C ILE A 116 -3.41 1.80 -1.31
N PRO A 117 -2.67 1.54 -0.21
CA PRO A 117 -1.21 1.65 -0.23
C PRO A 117 -0.51 0.70 -1.23
N PRO A 118 -0.74 -0.63 -1.21
CA PRO A 118 -0.11 -1.52 -2.19
C PRO A 118 -0.65 -1.33 -3.60
N LEU A 119 -1.91 -0.95 -3.79
CA LEU A 119 -2.50 -0.73 -5.11
C LEU A 119 -1.86 0.47 -5.81
N ALA A 120 -1.75 1.61 -5.12
CA ALA A 120 -1.16 2.82 -5.68
C ALA A 120 0.30 2.61 -6.09
N ALA A 121 1.08 1.91 -5.24
CA ALA A 121 2.45 1.54 -5.56
C ALA A 121 2.53 0.58 -6.76
N SER A 122 1.66 -0.44 -6.81
CA SER A 122 1.64 -1.44 -7.88
C SER A 122 1.26 -0.85 -9.23
N MET A 123 0.26 0.06 -9.26
CA MET A 123 -0.16 0.73 -10.48
C MET A 123 0.94 1.64 -11.03
N ALA A 124 1.48 2.53 -10.20
CA ALA A 124 2.47 3.49 -10.66
C ALA A 124 3.78 2.82 -11.10
N LEU A 125 4.27 1.86 -10.31
CA LEU A 125 5.51 1.16 -10.66
C LEU A 125 5.29 0.15 -11.78
N GLY A 126 4.10 -0.46 -11.85
CA GLY A 126 3.72 -1.36 -12.94
C GLY A 126 3.69 -0.66 -14.30
N GLU A 127 3.14 0.56 -14.37
CA GLU A 127 3.17 1.40 -15.58
C GLU A 127 4.61 1.77 -15.95
N ARG A 128 5.39 2.29 -14.99
CA ARG A 128 6.80 2.65 -15.21
C ARG A 128 7.63 1.50 -15.77
N LEU A 129 7.39 0.28 -15.30
CA LEU A 129 8.14 -0.91 -15.70
C LEU A 129 7.54 -1.62 -16.93
N GLY A 130 6.34 -1.23 -17.38
CA GLY A 130 5.63 -1.89 -18.48
C GLY A 130 5.30 -3.37 -18.20
N VAL A 131 5.00 -3.72 -16.95
CA VAL A 131 4.75 -5.13 -16.59
C VAL A 131 3.34 -5.59 -17.01
N PRO A 132 3.14 -6.87 -17.32
CA PRO A 132 1.81 -7.42 -17.53
C PRO A 132 0.93 -7.27 -16.29
N GLY A 133 -0.37 -7.10 -16.49
CA GLY A 133 -1.35 -6.97 -15.40
C GLY A 133 -1.29 -8.13 -14.39
N ARG A 134 -0.97 -9.36 -14.85
CA ARG A 134 -0.76 -10.52 -13.96
C ARG A 134 0.36 -10.27 -12.93
N THR A 135 1.47 -9.68 -13.35
CA THR A 135 2.60 -9.34 -12.48
C THR A 135 2.23 -8.22 -11.51
N MET A 136 1.44 -7.23 -11.96
CA MET A 136 0.92 -6.16 -11.11
C MET A 136 0.00 -6.72 -10.02
N VAL A 137 -0.93 -7.61 -10.39
CA VAL A 137 -1.85 -8.28 -9.44
C VAL A 137 -1.08 -9.12 -8.42
N GLU A 138 -0.05 -9.86 -8.84
CA GLU A 138 0.84 -10.60 -7.92
C GLU A 138 1.47 -9.65 -6.89
N ALA A 139 2.06 -8.55 -7.34
CA ALA A 139 2.71 -7.57 -6.48
C ALA A 139 1.73 -6.90 -5.51
N PHE A 140 0.56 -6.50 -5.99
CA PHE A 140 -0.51 -5.94 -5.18
C PHE A 140 -0.88 -6.90 -4.05
N LEU A 141 -1.16 -8.17 -4.36
CA LEU A 141 -1.58 -9.15 -3.37
C LEU A 141 -0.47 -9.51 -2.37
N VAL A 142 0.79 -9.55 -2.82
CA VAL A 142 1.94 -9.71 -1.92
C VAL A 142 2.03 -8.52 -0.95
N GLY A 143 1.88 -7.29 -1.44
CA GLY A 143 1.86 -6.09 -0.61
C GLY A 143 0.70 -6.08 0.39
N PHE A 144 -0.51 -6.40 -0.10
CA PHE A 144 -1.73 -6.50 0.71
C PHE A 144 -1.55 -7.48 1.88
N GLU A 145 -1.03 -8.68 1.62
CA GLU A 145 -0.79 -9.69 2.66
C GLU A 145 0.27 -9.24 3.67
N VAL A 146 1.36 -8.61 3.21
CA VAL A 146 2.41 -8.05 4.09
C VAL A 146 1.83 -7.01 5.04
N GLU A 147 1.05 -6.06 4.52
CA GLU A 147 0.38 -5.04 5.32
C GLU A 147 -0.56 -5.70 6.36
N CYS A 148 -1.43 -6.59 5.91
CA CYS A 148 -2.42 -7.24 6.78
C CYS A 148 -1.77 -8.02 7.92
N LYS A 149 -0.69 -8.77 7.62
CA LYS A 149 0.02 -9.57 8.63
C LYS A 149 0.80 -8.72 9.63
N ILE A 150 1.35 -7.58 9.19
CA ILE A 150 1.97 -6.65 10.12
C ILE A 150 0.88 -6.00 10.99
N ALA A 151 -0.24 -5.58 10.42
CA ALA A 151 -1.35 -4.97 11.18
C ALA A 151 -1.93 -5.95 12.23
N ASP A 152 -2.07 -7.23 11.89
CA ASP A 152 -2.47 -8.30 12.82
C ASP A 152 -1.46 -8.45 13.98
N ALA A 153 -0.15 -8.41 13.68
CA ALA A 153 0.91 -8.63 14.66
C ALA A 153 1.13 -7.44 15.62
N ILE A 154 0.72 -6.24 15.23
CA ILE A 154 0.88 -5.03 16.05
C ILE A 154 -0.06 -5.08 17.26
N LYS A 155 0.43 -4.64 18.43
CA LYS A 155 -0.37 -4.59 19.66
C LYS A 155 -1.48 -3.53 19.54
N PRO A 156 -2.69 -3.78 20.07
CA PRO A 156 -3.77 -2.78 20.07
C PRO A 156 -3.41 -1.46 20.76
N THR A 157 -2.39 -1.47 21.63
CA THR A 157 -1.85 -0.25 22.25
C THR A 157 -1.37 0.78 21.24
N HIS A 158 -0.89 0.35 20.06
CA HIS A 158 -0.47 1.23 18.97
C HIS A 158 -1.58 2.21 18.57
N TYR A 159 -2.76 1.67 18.22
CA TYR A 159 -3.92 2.49 17.86
C TYR A 159 -4.47 3.26 19.07
N LYS A 160 -4.49 2.65 20.27
CA LYS A 160 -4.94 3.29 21.52
C LYS A 160 -4.12 4.52 21.89
N GLN A 161 -2.82 4.50 21.59
CA GLN A 161 -1.89 5.60 21.88
C GLN A 161 -1.92 6.71 20.81
N GLY A 162 -2.78 6.59 19.79
CA GLY A 162 -3.01 7.66 18.84
C GLY A 162 -2.34 7.47 17.49
N PHE A 163 -1.64 6.37 17.24
CA PHE A 163 -1.11 6.08 15.90
C PHE A 163 -2.22 5.65 14.94
N HIS A 164 -2.15 6.15 13.70
CA HIS A 164 -3.00 5.70 12.61
C HIS A 164 -2.37 4.47 11.96
N THR A 165 -3.04 3.31 12.06
CA THR A 165 -2.47 2.04 11.57
C THR A 165 -2.32 2.03 10.05
N SER A 166 -3.26 2.60 9.27
CA SER A 166 -3.10 2.69 7.81
C SER A 166 -1.90 3.53 7.39
N GLY A 167 -1.65 4.66 8.06
CA GLY A 167 -0.44 5.47 7.79
C GLY A 167 0.86 4.77 8.20
N THR A 168 0.88 4.17 9.38
CA THR A 168 2.09 3.52 9.90
C THR A 168 2.39 2.18 9.22
N ILE A 169 1.38 1.36 8.94
CA ILE A 169 1.56 -0.01 8.43
C ILE A 169 1.38 -0.11 6.92
N GLY A 170 0.53 0.74 6.31
CA GLY A 170 0.32 0.75 4.86
C GLY A 170 1.59 0.98 4.04
N ALA A 171 2.56 1.72 4.59
CA ALA A 171 3.86 1.89 3.96
C ALA A 171 4.59 0.55 3.71
N PHE A 172 4.38 -0.47 4.55
CA PHE A 172 4.95 -1.81 4.35
C PHE A 172 4.24 -2.59 3.24
N GLY A 173 2.94 -2.37 3.03
CA GLY A 173 2.21 -2.94 1.90
C GLY A 173 2.70 -2.38 0.57
N ALA A 174 2.81 -1.05 0.49
CA ALA A 174 3.43 -0.37 -0.66
C ALA A 174 4.87 -0.83 -0.92
N MET A 175 5.68 -0.99 0.14
CA MET A 175 7.04 -1.53 0.04
C MET A 175 7.05 -2.96 -0.48
N GLY A 176 6.21 -3.86 0.05
CA GLY A 176 6.14 -5.26 -0.38
C GLY A 176 5.78 -5.39 -1.87
N ALA A 177 4.80 -4.61 -2.32
CA ALA A 177 4.43 -4.54 -3.73
C ALA A 177 5.57 -4.01 -4.61
N ALA A 178 6.20 -2.90 -4.21
CA ALA A 178 7.31 -2.32 -4.95
C ALA A 178 8.52 -3.26 -5.02
N ALA A 179 8.87 -3.91 -3.92
CA ALA A 179 9.95 -4.90 -3.85
C ALA A 179 9.68 -6.07 -4.79
N LYS A 180 8.41 -6.51 -4.89
CA LYS A 180 8.01 -7.58 -5.79
C LYS A 180 8.19 -7.21 -7.27
N LEU A 181 7.73 -6.02 -7.65
CA LEU A 181 7.85 -5.50 -9.02
C LEU A 181 9.32 -5.26 -9.43
N LEU A 182 10.14 -4.75 -8.51
CA LEU A 182 11.57 -4.50 -8.73
C LEU A 182 12.41 -5.78 -8.68
N LYS A 183 11.82 -6.92 -8.31
CA LYS A 183 12.51 -8.21 -8.16
C LYS A 183 13.72 -8.10 -7.22
N LEU A 184 13.54 -7.41 -6.10
CA LEU A 184 14.59 -7.25 -5.11
C LEU A 184 15.00 -8.61 -4.54
N ASN A 185 16.29 -8.78 -4.26
CA ASN A 185 16.79 -9.95 -3.54
C ASN A 185 16.50 -9.83 -2.03
N ARG A 186 16.71 -10.91 -1.28
CA ARG A 186 16.39 -10.98 0.16
C ARG A 186 17.07 -9.88 0.99
N ASP A 187 18.34 -9.59 0.72
CA ASP A 187 19.09 -8.56 1.44
C ASP A 187 18.52 -7.16 1.14
N GLN A 188 18.19 -6.89 -0.13
CA GLN A 188 17.54 -5.64 -0.54
C GLN A 188 16.14 -5.49 0.09
N ILE A 189 15.36 -6.57 0.19
CA ILE A 189 14.05 -6.52 0.87
C ILE A 189 14.24 -6.25 2.37
N ALA A 190 15.22 -6.88 3.02
CA ALA A 190 15.51 -6.64 4.43
C ALA A 190 15.90 -5.17 4.69
N HIS A 191 16.72 -4.58 3.81
CA HIS A 191 17.02 -3.15 3.86
C HIS A 191 15.79 -2.28 3.61
N ALA A 192 14.94 -2.64 2.63
CA ALA A 192 13.70 -1.92 2.36
C ALA A 192 12.76 -1.92 3.57
N VAL A 193 12.61 -3.03 4.29
CA VAL A 193 11.85 -3.10 5.55
C VAL A 193 12.40 -2.09 6.57
N GLY A 194 13.72 -2.02 6.73
CA GLY A 194 14.36 -1.08 7.66
C GLY A 194 14.13 0.39 7.27
N ILE A 195 14.29 0.73 6.00
CA ILE A 195 14.05 2.08 5.47
C ILE A 195 12.57 2.47 5.66
N THR A 196 11.65 1.58 5.31
CA THR A 196 10.20 1.80 5.48
C THR A 196 9.84 2.00 6.94
N ALA A 197 10.43 1.23 7.86
CA ALA A 197 10.19 1.42 9.28
C ALA A 197 10.61 2.82 9.78
N SER A 198 11.68 3.40 9.22
CA SER A 198 12.12 4.77 9.54
C SER A 198 11.25 5.87 8.92
N MET A 199 10.42 5.55 7.92
CA MET A 199 9.51 6.50 7.25
C MET A 199 8.04 6.29 7.63
N SER A 200 7.74 5.23 8.37
CA SER A 200 6.39 4.88 8.83
C SER A 200 5.84 5.94 9.79
N GLY A 201 4.67 6.48 9.49
CA GLY A 201 4.07 7.56 10.27
C GLY A 201 2.58 7.77 10.00
N GLY A 202 1.89 8.35 10.97
CA GLY A 202 0.46 8.66 10.89
C GLY A 202 -0.16 8.75 12.28
N ILE A 203 -0.95 9.80 12.51
CA ILE A 203 -1.56 10.07 13.82
C ILE A 203 -3.07 10.29 13.69
N ARG A 204 -3.82 9.75 14.64
CA ARG A 204 -5.29 9.80 14.66
C ARG A 204 -5.84 11.20 14.95
N VAL A 205 -5.05 12.06 15.60
CA VAL A 205 -5.46 13.45 15.87
C VAL A 205 -5.62 14.28 14.60
N SER A 206 -5.14 13.79 13.45
CA SER A 206 -5.38 14.38 12.12
C SER A 206 -6.67 13.88 11.46
N PHE A 207 -7.47 13.02 12.10
CA PHE A 207 -8.74 12.58 11.52
C PHE A 207 -9.75 13.73 11.50
N GLY A 208 -10.44 13.91 10.36
CA GLY A 208 -11.45 14.95 10.17
C GLY A 208 -10.90 16.33 9.82
N THR A 209 -9.61 16.44 9.43
CA THR A 209 -8.99 17.67 8.91
C THR A 209 -9.15 17.82 7.41
#